data_AF-A0A2T0M203-F1
#
_entry.id   AF-A0A2T0M203-F1
#
_cell.length_a   1.000
_cell.length_b   1.000
_cell.length_c   1.000
_cell.angle_alpha   90.00
_cell.angle_beta   90.00
_cell.angle_gamma   90.00
#
_symmetry.space_group_name_H-M   'P 1'
#
loop_
_entity.id
_entity.type
_entity.pdbx_description
1 polymer ?
#
loop_
_entity_poly.entity_id
_entity_poly.type
_entity_poly.pdbx_seq_one_letter_code
_entity_poly.pdbx_strand_id
1 'polypeptide(L)'
;MDAGPAVWGWTEDQRWTLARVTVLVGRLSHISYTPRGISYLLHRLGWSRQIPQCRAAERDEEAIAPWVKATWPMAEQRRGIRTRGSASPTKQDNR
;
A
#
# COMPACT_ATOMS: atom_id res chain seq x y z
N MET A 1 -9.09 13.91 0.58
CA MET A 1 -8.04 13.88 1.63
C MET A 1 -6.94 14.83 1.16
N ASP A 2 -7.09 16.13 1.40
CA ASP A 2 -6.53 17.15 0.50
C ASP A 2 -5.40 17.99 1.09
N ALA A 3 -4.43 17.34 1.76
CA ALA A 3 -3.18 18.00 2.10
C ALA A 3 -1.99 17.02 2.02
N GLY A 4 -1.47 16.84 0.81
CA GLY A 4 -0.23 16.09 0.57
C GLY A 4 1.04 16.91 0.88
N PRO A 5 2.23 16.33 0.69
CA PRO A 5 3.52 16.99 0.91
C PRO A 5 3.69 18.32 0.15
N ALA A 6 3.06 18.48 -1.01
CA ALA A 6 3.04 19.73 -1.78
C ALA A 6 2.56 20.95 -0.97
N VAL A 7 1.57 20.78 -0.08
CA VAL A 7 1.05 21.89 0.76
C VAL A 7 2.14 22.43 1.69
N TRP A 8 3.13 21.61 2.00
CA TRP A 8 4.27 21.95 2.86
C TRP A 8 5.53 22.32 2.09
N GLY A 9 5.42 22.54 0.77
CA GLY A 9 6.51 22.97 -0.10
C GLY A 9 7.35 21.85 -0.71
N TRP A 10 6.98 20.57 -0.54
CA TRP A 10 7.67 19.44 -1.17
C TRP A 10 6.94 19.03 -2.45
N THR A 11 7.33 19.66 -3.57
CA THR A 11 6.67 19.49 -4.88
C THR A 11 7.32 18.44 -5.78
N GLU A 12 8.59 18.08 -5.54
CA GLU A 12 9.34 17.12 -6.36
C GLU A 12 8.79 15.69 -6.25
N ASP A 13 8.34 15.30 -5.07
CA ASP A 13 7.80 13.97 -4.78
C ASP A 13 6.66 14.08 -3.78
N GLN A 14 5.45 13.65 -4.15
CA GLN A 14 4.28 13.60 -3.27
C GLN A 14 4.35 12.45 -2.24
N ARG A 15 5.54 12.22 -1.66
CA ARG A 15 5.83 11.14 -0.72
C ARG A 15 6.15 11.69 0.67
N TRP A 16 5.56 11.06 1.69
CA TRP A 16 5.97 11.28 3.07
C TRP A 16 7.20 10.43 3.40
N THR A 17 8.32 11.09 3.64
CA THR A 17 9.55 10.44 4.15
C THR A 17 9.69 10.72 5.64
N LEU A 18 10.40 9.84 6.35
CA LEU A 18 10.65 10.00 7.78
C LEU A 18 11.31 11.34 8.11
N ALA A 19 12.23 11.81 7.25
CA ALA A 19 12.88 13.12 7.39
C ALA A 19 11.88 14.28 7.27
N ARG A 20 10.97 14.24 6.27
CA ARG A 20 9.94 15.27 6.09
C ARG A 20 8.97 15.32 7.27
N VAL A 21 8.56 14.16 7.77
CA VAL A 21 7.72 14.08 8.98
C VAL A 21 8.46 14.64 10.20
N THR A 22 9.76 14.37 10.34
CA THR A 22 10.57 14.91 11.45
C THR A 22 10.61 16.44 11.43
N VAL A 23 10.86 17.03 10.26
CA VAL A 23 10.85 18.49 10.09
C VAL A 23 9.47 19.07 10.38
N LEU A 24 8.42 18.43 9.89
CA LEU A 24 7.05 18.90 10.09
C LEU A 24 6.64 18.87 11.57
N VAL A 25 6.96 17.79 12.28
CA VAL A 25 6.70 17.70 13.72
C VAL A 25 7.44 18.82 14.46
N GLY A 26 8.73 19.03 14.18
CA GLY A 26 9.49 20.12 14.80
C GLY A 26 8.90 21.51 14.53
N ARG A 27 8.39 21.76 13.31
CA ARG A 27 7.76 23.03 12.94
C ARG A 27 6.41 23.24 13.63
N LEU A 28 5.61 22.19 13.79
CA LEU A 28 4.24 22.29 14.32
C LEU A 28 4.16 22.18 15.83
N SER A 29 5.00 21.36 16.46
CA SER A 29 4.98 21.12 17.91
C SER A 29 6.06 21.89 18.65
N HIS A 30 7.01 22.53 17.93
CA HIS A 30 8.20 23.16 18.49
C HIS A 30 9.10 22.20 19.29
N ILE A 31 8.89 20.89 19.17
CA ILE A 31 9.67 19.84 19.83
C ILE A 31 10.49 19.10 18.77
N SER A 32 11.81 19.11 18.96
CA SER A 32 12.74 18.40 18.09
C SER A 32 12.87 16.93 18.51
N TYR A 33 12.58 16.03 17.58
CA TYR A 33 12.85 14.60 17.73
C TYR A 33 13.97 14.16 16.80
N THR A 34 14.71 13.13 17.20
CA THR A 34 15.58 12.40 16.26
C THR A 34 14.71 11.61 15.26
N PRO A 35 15.19 11.34 14.04
CA PRO A 35 14.43 10.54 13.07
C PRO A 35 14.01 9.16 13.60
N ARG A 36 14.87 8.55 14.43
CA ARG A 36 14.56 7.30 15.13
C ARG A 36 13.42 7.48 16.13
N GLY A 37 13.42 8.57 16.90
CA GLY A 37 12.33 8.92 17.82
C GLY A 37 10.99 9.10 17.10
N ILE A 38 10.99 9.79 15.96
CA ILE A 38 9.80 9.91 15.11
C ILE A 38 9.32 8.54 14.62
N SER A 39 10.23 7.67 14.18
CA SER A 39 9.86 6.31 13.73
C SER A 39 9.13 5.52 14.84
N TYR A 40 9.66 5.55 16.07
CA TYR A 40 8.99 4.92 17.21
C TYR A 40 7.66 5.57 17.56
N LEU A 41 7.58 6.90 17.51
CA LEU A 41 6.34 7.64 17.78
C LEU A 41 5.25 7.26 16.78
N LEU A 42 5.56 7.24 15.49
CA LEU A 42 4.64 6.84 14.43
C LEU A 42 4.16 5.40 14.63
N HIS A 43 5.07 4.47 14.94
CA HIS A 43 4.71 3.09 15.25
C HIS A 43 3.76 2.98 16.45
N ARG A 44 4.01 3.73 17.53
CA ARG A 44 3.14 3.75 18.72
C ARG A 44 1.75 4.30 18.39
N LEU A 45 1.65 5.27 17.48
CA LEU A 45 0.39 5.84 17.03
C LEU A 45 -0.33 4.97 15.99
N GLY A 46 0.19 3.77 15.67
CA GLY A 46 -0.39 2.88 14.67
C GLY A 46 -0.24 3.38 13.23
N TRP A 47 0.63 4.36 12.99
CA TRP A 47 0.90 4.86 11.64
C TRP A 47 1.79 3.87 10.88
N SER A 48 1.24 3.31 9.80
CA SER A 48 2.00 2.54 8.82
C SER A 48 2.48 3.42 7.67
N ARG A 49 3.53 2.98 6.98
CA ARG A 49 4.04 3.66 5.79
C ARG A 49 2.93 3.71 4.73
N GLN A 50 2.38 4.89 4.46
CA GLN A 50 1.41 5.06 3.38
C GLN A 50 2.12 4.95 2.04
N ILE A 51 1.92 3.82 1.36
CA ILE A 51 2.33 3.66 -0.03
C ILE A 51 1.27 4.37 -0.87
N PRO A 52 1.62 5.39 -1.68
CA PRO A 52 0.65 5.98 -2.59
C PRO A 52 0.10 4.86 -3.47
N GLN A 53 -1.22 4.79 -3.61
CA GLN A 53 -1.84 3.84 -4.53
C GLN A 53 -1.35 4.17 -5.94
N CYS A 54 -0.42 3.37 -6.47
CA CYS A 54 -0.02 3.48 -7.87
C CYS A 54 -1.25 3.15 -8.72
N ARG A 55 -1.88 4.19 -9.28
CA ARG A 55 -2.91 4.05 -10.30
C ARG A 55 -2.21 4.05 -11.67
N ALA A 56 -2.56 3.09 -12.52
CA ALA A 56 -2.13 3.13 -13.91
C ALA A 56 -2.67 4.41 -14.57
N ALA A 57 -1.86 5.07 -15.39
CA ALA A 57 -2.28 6.28 -16.10
C ALA A 57 -3.45 6.02 -17.05
N GLU A 58 -3.59 4.79 -17.55
CA GLU A 58 -4.67 4.33 -18.43
C GLU A 58 -5.96 3.96 -17.69
N ARG A 59 -6.01 4.12 -16.36
CA ARG A 59 -7.14 3.68 -15.55
C ARG A 59 -8.36 4.60 -15.77
N ASP A 60 -9.34 4.11 -16.51
CA ASP A 60 -10.63 4.75 -16.73
C ASP A 60 -11.69 4.20 -15.75
N GLU A 61 -12.05 4.97 -14.71
CA GLU A 61 -13.02 4.54 -13.70
C GLU A 61 -14.44 4.36 -14.28
N GLU A 62 -14.79 5.09 -15.35
CA GLU A 62 -16.09 4.97 -16.02
C GLU A 62 -16.19 3.67 -16.83
N ALA A 63 -15.07 3.20 -17.39
CA ALA A 63 -14.97 1.90 -18.06
C ALA A 63 -14.84 0.74 -17.07
N ILE A 64 -14.22 0.96 -15.91
CA ILE A 64 -14.01 -0.08 -14.89
C ILE A 64 -15.31 -0.47 -14.20
N ALA A 65 -16.18 0.47 -13.84
CA ALA A 65 -17.44 0.18 -13.16
C ALA A 65 -18.33 -0.84 -13.92
N PRO A 66 -18.62 -0.67 -15.23
CA PRO A 66 -19.38 -1.65 -15.99
C PRO A 66 -18.59 -2.95 -16.24
N TRP A 67 -17.27 -2.86 -16.47
CA TRP A 67 -16.42 -4.04 -16.69
C TRP A 67 -16.37 -4.96 -15.46
N VAL A 68 -16.25 -4.42 -14.25
CA VAL A 68 -16.28 -5.21 -13.01
C VAL A 68 -17.62 -5.92 -12.88
N LYS A 69 -18.74 -5.24 -13.17
CA LYS A 69 -20.06 -5.86 -13.05
C LYS A 69 -20.31 -6.99 -14.06
N ALA A 70 -19.84 -6.81 -15.30
CA ALA A 70 -20.13 -7.73 -16.40
C ALA A 70 -19.07 -8.83 -16.58
N THR A 71 -17.79 -8.47 -16.48
CA THR A 71 -16.67 -9.34 -16.88
C THR A 71 -16.02 -10.04 -15.69
N TRP A 72 -16.01 -9.41 -14.51
CA TRP A 72 -15.40 -10.02 -13.31
C TRP A 72 -15.99 -11.40 -12.96
N PRO A 73 -17.32 -11.60 -12.93
CA PRO A 73 -17.89 -12.91 -12.61
C PRO A 73 -17.49 -14.00 -13.61
N MET A 74 -17.39 -13.64 -14.90
CA MET A 74 -16.97 -14.57 -15.96
C MET A 74 -15.49 -14.93 -15.86
N ALA A 75 -14.63 -13.96 -15.51
CA ALA A 75 -13.21 -14.18 -15.30
C ALA A 75 -12.94 -15.08 -14.10
N GLU A 76 -13.72 -14.94 -13.02
CA GLU A 76 -13.62 -15.76 -11.81
C GLU A 76 -14.13 -17.19 -12.07
N GLN A 77 -15.24 -17.35 -12.79
CA GLN A 77 -15.74 -18.65 -13.24
C GLN A 77 -14.71 -19.38 -14.11
N ARG A 78 -13.98 -18.66 -14.97
CA ARG A 78 -12.92 -19.23 -15.82
C ARG A 78 -11.67 -19.65 -15.05
N ARG A 79 -11.49 -19.15 -13.82
CA ARG A 79 -10.47 -19.65 -12.87
C ARG A 79 -10.99 -20.82 -12.02
N GLY A 80 -12.29 -21.11 -12.08
CA GLY A 80 -12.90 -22.31 -11.52
C GLY A 80 -12.45 -23.55 -12.29
N ILE A 81 -11.89 -24.51 -11.54
CA ILE A 81 -11.30 -25.78 -11.99
C ILE A 81 -9.84 -25.66 -12.47
N ARG A 82 -8.97 -25.16 -11.59
CA ARG A 82 -7.74 -25.93 -11.34
C ARG A 82 -8.04 -26.80 -10.13
N THR A 83 -8.46 -28.05 -10.38
CA THR A 83 -8.38 -29.10 -9.36
C THR A 83 -7.00 -29.01 -8.74
N ARG A 84 -6.95 -28.85 -7.41
CA ARG A 84 -5.71 -28.98 -6.64
C ARG A 84 -5.16 -30.36 -6.99
N GLY A 85 -4.09 -30.42 -7.76
CA GLY A 85 -3.38 -31.67 -8.00
C GLY A 85 -3.07 -32.29 -6.64
N SER A 86 -3.52 -33.51 -6.41
CA SER A 86 -3.25 -34.23 -5.17
C SER A 86 -1.74 -34.33 -5.00
N ALA A 87 -1.20 -33.60 -4.03
CA ALA A 87 0.14 -33.86 -3.52
C ALA A 87 0.02 -35.02 -2.53
N SER A 88 0.02 -36.24 -3.05
CA SER A 88 0.22 -37.40 -2.18
C SER A 88 1.63 -37.30 -1.60
N PRO A 89 1.82 -37.38 -0.27
CA PRO A 89 3.14 -37.53 0.29
C PRO A 89 3.65 -38.89 -0.18
N THR A 90 4.69 -38.90 -1.00
CA THR A 90 5.47 -40.11 -1.24
C THR A 90 6.06 -40.50 0.10
N LYS A 91 5.56 -41.59 0.69
CA LYS A 91 6.26 -42.25 1.81
C LYS A 91 7.66 -42.59 1.31
N GLN A 92 8.68 -41.95 1.87
CA GLN A 92 10.01 -42.52 1.80
C GLN A 92 9.99 -43.75 2.72
N ASP A 93 10.08 -44.91 2.08
CA ASP A 93 10.37 -46.17 2.73
C ASP A 93 11.81 -46.15 3.25
N ASN A 94 11.98 -46.76 4.40
CA ASN A 94 13.16 -46.73 5.25
C ASN A 94 14.33 -47.54 4.67
N ARG A 95 15.57 -47.06 4.83
CA ARG A 95 16.76 -47.91 4.90
C ARG A 95 17.77 -47.37 5.89
#